data_AF-A0A4Q6A1A4-F1
#
_entry.id   AF-A0A4Q6A1A4-F1
#
_cell.length_a   1.000
_cell.length_b   1.000
_cell.length_c   1.000
_cell.angle_alpha   90.00
_cell.angle_beta   90.00
_cell.angle_gamma   90.00
#
_symmetry.space_group_name_H-M   'P 1'
#
loop_
_entity.id
_entity.type
_entity.pdbx_description
1 polymer ?
#
loop_
_entity_poly.entity_id
_entity_poly.type
_entity_poly.pdbx_seq_one_letter_code
_entity_poly.pdbx_strand_id
1 'polypeptide(L)'
;FSQGVARLNADGSLDTTFADLTSYLISGTSLVLQSDQKIIVGSSSSYYDPVTSFTTYDVFRLNTDGTLDETFSAPQNSGGYVKAVALQQDGKVVIGGDFTTVGGQSRRGLCRLNSDGSLDSTFAPTTLSSGTVVNSVVVRPNNNILIGGSFTYITANDVAILLPGGGFDSTFSNPNNNLYNGVVMGYNSQFGVTRVLQQPDGKIVFCGDFGVSCTAYSSRNLGRVLGTDHYRMNGATRLDLESNGCDQDDNGFPFVKYKVVNGTNESHYYSNGDGFHTVELKNGTSVITPELFNPSWFSISPPNITVSMPSAENYYIQDFCVTPVGDHRDLEVSIIPLSAGTPGFLGRYKVIVANNGNQATSGSLTFNYDDTHSDYLDSFPSALAETNGQLVWLLEPLAPLTSTSFEVTLILNSPLSDSPLVLGDILESIATVSAAQGIDEVAANNVAELHQVMVSAQDPNDKTCVEGGSIAVNQVGDFVHYLIRFENLGTWPAQNVTVSDIIDTAKYDISTLTPLDGSHPFHTRISAGNKVEFLFENIYLDFQDDYNDGYVLFKIRTRPTLVVNDVFENKADIYFDYNLPVVTNTASTV
;
A
#
# COMPACT_ATOMS: atom_id res chain seq x y z
N PHE A 1 14.70 20.99 -31.33
CA PHE A 1 14.82 22.42 -30.99
C PHE A 1 14.34 22.55 -29.55
N SER A 2 15.26 22.74 -28.61
CA SER A 2 15.02 22.61 -27.17
C SER A 2 14.24 23.80 -26.63
N GLN A 3 12.98 23.58 -26.26
CA GLN A 3 12.18 24.50 -25.45
C GLN A 3 12.62 24.33 -23.99
N GLY A 4 13.18 25.37 -23.37
CA GLY A 4 13.72 25.29 -22.00
C GLY A 4 12.68 25.45 -20.89
N VAL A 5 11.57 26.14 -21.17
CA VAL A 5 10.46 26.41 -20.23
C VAL A 5 9.16 26.49 -21.03
N ALA A 6 8.09 25.85 -20.54
CA ALA A 6 6.74 25.94 -21.10
C ALA A 6 5.71 26.02 -19.97
N ARG A 7 4.57 26.65 -20.23
CA ARG A 7 3.41 26.68 -19.33
C ARG A 7 2.24 25.94 -19.97
N LEU A 8 1.55 25.12 -19.18
CA LEU A 8 0.35 24.39 -19.60
C LEU A 8 -0.87 24.92 -18.87
N ASN A 9 -2.02 24.87 -19.53
CA ASN A 9 -3.33 25.07 -18.92
C ASN A 9 -3.70 23.87 -18.03
N ALA A 10 -4.76 24.03 -17.22
CA ALA A 10 -5.23 22.97 -16.32
C ALA A 10 -5.69 21.69 -17.04
N ASP A 11 -6.08 21.81 -18.31
CA ASP A 11 -6.45 20.68 -19.19
C ASP A 11 -5.24 20.01 -19.88
N GLY A 12 -4.02 20.48 -19.58
CA GLY A 12 -2.78 19.99 -20.17
C GLY A 12 -2.42 20.59 -21.54
N SER A 13 -3.25 21.45 -22.11
CA SER A 13 -2.94 22.16 -23.36
C SER A 13 -1.84 23.22 -23.16
N LEU A 14 -1.05 23.52 -24.19
CA LEU A 14 -0.02 24.57 -24.12
C LEU A 14 -0.67 25.95 -23.94
N ASP A 15 -0.23 26.70 -22.94
CA ASP A 15 -0.65 28.09 -22.76
C ASP A 15 0.08 28.99 -23.76
N THR A 16 -0.61 29.36 -24.84
CA THR A 16 -0.08 30.21 -25.91
C THR A 16 0.05 31.69 -25.52
N THR A 17 -0.44 32.09 -24.34
CA THR A 17 -0.26 33.45 -23.81
C THR A 17 1.07 33.61 -23.07
N PHE A 18 1.73 32.51 -22.72
CA PHE A 18 3.06 32.53 -22.14
C PHE A 18 4.09 32.72 -23.25
N ALA A 19 4.88 33.79 -23.15
CA ALA A 19 5.84 34.19 -24.16
C ALA A 19 6.78 33.04 -24.53
N ASP A 20 6.90 32.80 -25.83
CA ASP A 20 7.77 31.76 -26.35
C ASP A 20 9.22 32.25 -26.37
N LEU A 21 10.08 31.60 -25.59
CA LEU A 21 11.51 31.88 -25.52
C LEU A 21 12.29 31.19 -26.66
N THR A 22 11.65 30.79 -27.76
CA THR A 22 12.27 30.07 -28.89
C THR A 22 13.47 30.77 -29.54
N SER A 23 13.62 32.08 -29.37
CA SER A 23 14.82 32.83 -29.80
C SER A 23 16.02 32.68 -28.86
N TYR A 24 15.86 32.03 -27.71
CA TYR A 24 16.87 31.92 -26.65
C TYR A 24 17.24 30.44 -26.40
N LEU A 25 18.54 30.13 -26.47
CA LEU A 25 19.06 28.78 -26.20
C LEU A 25 19.14 28.52 -24.68
N ILE A 26 17.99 28.30 -24.07
CA ILE A 26 17.88 28.04 -22.63
C ILE A 26 17.64 26.55 -22.39
N SER A 27 18.43 25.96 -21.51
CA SER A 27 18.23 24.62 -20.96
C SER A 27 17.91 24.73 -19.47
N GLY A 28 16.63 24.96 -19.16
CA GLY A 28 16.14 25.09 -17.79
C GLY A 28 16.33 23.78 -17.01
N THR A 29 17.00 23.86 -15.87
CA THR A 29 17.27 22.70 -14.98
C THR A 29 16.37 22.67 -13.76
N SER A 30 15.91 23.84 -13.30
CA SER A 30 15.06 23.98 -12.12
C SER A 30 14.27 25.29 -12.20
N LEU A 31 13.05 25.30 -11.66
CA LEU A 31 12.20 26.49 -11.59
C LEU A 31 11.58 26.64 -10.19
N VAL A 32 11.37 27.87 -9.75
CA VAL A 32 10.61 28.20 -8.53
C VAL A 32 9.72 29.41 -8.76
N LEU A 33 8.49 29.33 -8.28
CA LEU A 33 7.49 30.41 -8.35
C LEU A 33 7.65 31.33 -7.14
N GLN A 34 7.70 32.63 -7.38
CA GLN A 34 7.70 33.67 -6.35
C GLN A 34 6.26 34.08 -5.97
N SER A 35 6.10 34.73 -4.81
CA SER A 35 4.79 35.18 -4.31
C SER A 35 4.14 36.26 -5.19
N ASP A 36 4.93 36.97 -6.00
CA ASP A 36 4.47 37.92 -7.02
C ASP A 36 4.20 37.25 -8.38
N GLN A 37 4.15 35.92 -8.41
CA GLN A 37 3.93 35.08 -9.59
C GLN A 37 5.05 35.13 -10.63
N LYS A 38 6.17 35.81 -10.37
CA LYS A 38 7.37 35.72 -11.20
C LYS A 38 8.06 34.37 -11.01
N ILE A 39 8.82 33.94 -12.01
CA ILE A 39 9.42 32.61 -12.04
C ILE A 39 10.94 32.75 -12.08
N ILE A 40 11.64 32.18 -11.10
CA ILE A 40 13.09 32.05 -11.17
C ILE A 40 13.43 30.74 -11.88
N VAL A 41 14.38 30.80 -12.81
CA VAL A 41 14.84 29.66 -13.60
C VAL A 41 16.35 29.52 -13.46
N GLY A 42 16.78 28.33 -13.04
CA GLY A 42 18.18 27.90 -13.14
C GLY A 42 18.43 27.20 -14.47
N SER A 43 19.62 27.37 -15.06
CA SER A 43 19.95 26.87 -16.39
C SER A 43 21.29 26.15 -16.45
N SER A 44 21.39 25.16 -17.35
CA SER A 44 22.64 24.52 -17.76
C SER A 44 23.24 25.12 -19.05
N SER A 45 22.64 26.16 -19.59
CA SER A 45 23.20 26.96 -20.67
C SER A 45 23.10 28.44 -20.32
N SER A 46 24.13 29.20 -20.69
CA SER A 46 24.07 30.65 -20.55
C SER A 46 23.01 31.20 -21.51
N TYR A 47 22.15 32.09 -21.01
CA TYR A 47 21.24 32.87 -21.84
C TYR A 47 22.04 33.66 -22.89
N TYR A 48 21.69 33.48 -24.17
CA TYR A 48 22.25 34.23 -25.29
C TYR A 48 21.16 35.10 -25.89
N ASP A 49 21.30 36.42 -25.77
CA ASP A 49 20.44 37.37 -26.47
C ASP A 49 21.02 37.69 -27.86
N PRO A 50 20.35 37.29 -28.95
CA PRO A 50 20.83 37.57 -30.32
C PRO A 50 20.75 39.06 -30.69
N VAL A 51 19.98 39.88 -29.97
CA VAL A 51 19.78 41.31 -30.24
C VAL A 51 20.89 42.14 -29.60
N THR A 52 21.22 41.85 -28.34
CA THR A 52 22.23 42.60 -27.59
C THR A 52 23.62 41.93 -27.59
N SER A 53 23.73 40.69 -28.09
CA SER A 53 24.95 39.86 -28.05
C SER A 53 25.50 39.62 -26.63
N PHE A 54 24.66 39.76 -25.59
CA PHE A 54 25.07 39.58 -24.20
C PHE A 54 24.93 38.12 -23.71
N THR A 55 26.08 37.68 -23.17
CA THR A 55 26.55 36.46 -22.48
C THR A 55 26.20 36.06 -21.08
N THR A 56 25.10 36.43 -20.45
CA THR A 56 25.12 36.29 -18.98
C THR A 56 23.74 35.96 -18.48
N TYR A 57 23.59 34.77 -17.89
CA TYR A 57 22.85 34.44 -16.66
C TYR A 57 22.58 32.93 -16.66
N ASP A 58 23.17 32.18 -15.72
CA ASP A 58 22.79 30.78 -15.47
C ASP A 58 21.60 30.70 -14.50
N VAL A 59 21.11 31.86 -14.04
CA VAL A 59 19.90 32.07 -13.24
C VAL A 59 19.22 33.35 -13.71
N PHE A 60 17.98 33.29 -14.16
CA PHE A 60 17.22 34.46 -14.59
C PHE A 60 15.80 34.43 -14.04
N ARG A 61 15.10 35.56 -14.12
CA ARG A 61 13.71 35.69 -13.69
C ARG A 61 12.81 35.97 -14.89
N LEU A 62 11.67 35.32 -14.96
CA LEU A 62 10.60 35.59 -15.91
C LEU A 62 9.46 36.32 -15.20
N ASN A 63 8.83 37.25 -15.92
CA ASN A 63 7.56 37.85 -15.55
C ASN A 63 6.42 36.82 -15.65
N THR A 64 5.24 37.18 -15.15
CA THR A 64 4.04 36.33 -15.17
C THR A 64 3.58 35.92 -16.57
N ASP A 65 3.97 36.69 -17.59
CA ASP A 65 3.66 36.42 -19.00
C ASP A 65 4.78 35.64 -19.72
N GLY A 66 5.85 35.25 -19.03
CA GLY A 66 6.98 34.51 -19.60
C GLY A 66 8.07 35.38 -20.23
N THR A 67 7.90 36.71 -20.28
CA THR A 67 8.96 37.62 -20.71
C THR A 67 10.09 37.70 -19.67
N LEU A 68 11.31 38.01 -20.10
CA LEU A 68 12.45 38.16 -19.18
C LEU A 68 12.25 39.39 -18.28
N ASP A 69 12.51 39.24 -16.98
CA ASP A 69 12.54 40.35 -16.04
C ASP A 69 13.97 40.93 -15.93
N GLU A 70 14.21 42.00 -16.66
CA GLU A 70 15.51 42.70 -16.69
C GLU A 70 15.90 43.37 -15.37
N THR A 71 14.96 43.49 -14.41
CA THR A 71 15.28 44.03 -13.08
C THR A 71 15.98 43.00 -12.18
N PHE A 72 16.04 41.73 -12.58
CA PHE A 72 16.76 40.69 -11.87
C PHE A 72 18.17 40.52 -12.48
N SER A 73 19.17 41.05 -11.80
CA SER A 73 20.56 41.07 -12.28
C SER A 73 21.41 40.04 -11.55
N ALA A 74 21.30 38.78 -11.97
CA ALA A 74 22.14 37.71 -11.44
C ALA A 74 23.59 37.86 -11.93
N PRO A 75 24.61 37.73 -11.09
CA PRO A 75 25.98 37.67 -11.59
C PRO A 75 26.24 36.38 -12.36
N GLN A 76 27.19 36.41 -13.29
CA GLN A 76 27.61 35.24 -14.05
C GLN A 76 28.28 34.19 -13.14
N ASN A 77 27.94 32.92 -13.34
CA ASN A 77 28.62 31.81 -12.68
C ASN A 77 29.75 31.27 -13.58
N SER A 78 30.74 30.61 -12.98
CA SER A 78 31.81 29.94 -13.75
C SER A 78 32.22 28.62 -13.14
N GLY A 79 32.70 27.71 -13.97
CA GLY A 79 33.18 26.38 -13.60
C GLY A 79 32.09 25.30 -13.46
N GLY A 80 30.85 25.60 -13.85
CA GLY A 80 29.73 24.66 -13.84
C GLY A 80 28.37 25.35 -13.98
N TYR A 81 27.31 24.57 -13.89
CA TYR A 81 25.91 24.91 -14.12
C TYR A 81 25.10 25.00 -12.83
N VAL A 82 23.94 25.63 -12.91
CA VAL A 82 22.93 25.60 -11.85
C VAL A 82 22.03 24.40 -12.08
N LYS A 83 21.82 23.59 -11.02
CA LYS A 83 20.99 22.37 -11.03
C LYS A 83 19.75 22.48 -10.15
N ALA A 84 19.78 23.37 -9.15
CA ALA A 84 18.69 23.58 -8.23
C ALA A 84 18.52 25.07 -7.91
N VAL A 85 17.27 25.51 -7.79
CA VAL A 85 16.91 26.83 -7.26
C VAL A 85 15.84 26.66 -6.18
N ALA A 86 15.94 27.43 -5.10
CA ALA A 86 14.97 27.41 -4.01
C ALA A 86 14.72 28.83 -3.49
N LEU A 87 13.46 29.15 -3.21
CA LEU A 87 13.04 30.47 -2.72
C LEU A 87 12.97 30.48 -1.19
N GLN A 88 13.52 31.51 -0.56
CA GLN A 88 13.37 31.78 0.86
C GLN A 88 12.15 32.67 1.14
N GLN A 89 11.63 32.63 2.38
CA GLN A 89 10.48 33.45 2.80
C GLN A 89 10.73 34.95 2.69
N ASP A 90 12.00 35.39 2.78
CA ASP A 90 12.41 36.79 2.63
C ASP A 90 12.59 37.24 1.17
N GLY A 91 12.29 36.37 0.21
CA GLY A 91 12.41 36.64 -1.23
C GLY A 91 13.81 36.42 -1.80
N LYS A 92 14.79 36.00 -0.98
CA LYS A 92 16.11 35.59 -1.46
C LYS A 92 16.06 34.24 -2.16
N VAL A 93 17.00 34.00 -3.06
CA VAL A 93 17.08 32.79 -3.87
C VAL A 93 18.34 32.01 -3.54
N VAL A 94 18.21 30.76 -3.15
CA VAL A 94 19.36 29.84 -2.98
C VAL A 94 19.53 29.05 -4.28
N ILE A 95 20.76 29.00 -4.78
CA ILE A 95 21.11 28.26 -6.00
C ILE A 95 22.14 27.18 -5.68
N GLY A 96 21.92 25.99 -6.24
CA GLY A 96 22.79 24.82 -6.11
C GLY A 96 23.23 24.31 -7.48
N GLY A 97 24.45 23.81 -7.60
CA GLY A 97 24.98 23.29 -8.86
C GLY A 97 26.40 22.74 -8.76
N ASP A 98 27.11 22.69 -9.89
CA ASP A 98 28.54 22.34 -9.96
C ASP A 98 29.44 23.54 -10.31
N PHE A 99 28.90 24.77 -10.25
CA PHE A 99 29.67 26.00 -10.41
C PHE A 99 30.72 26.18 -9.29
N THR A 100 31.79 26.90 -9.61
CA THR A 100 32.91 27.17 -8.67
C THR A 100 32.94 28.61 -8.18
N THR A 101 32.42 29.54 -8.99
CA THR A 101 32.35 30.97 -8.68
C THR A 101 31.05 31.58 -9.14
N VAL A 102 30.65 32.66 -8.48
CA VAL A 102 29.48 33.49 -8.80
C VAL A 102 29.93 34.95 -8.71
N GLY A 103 29.86 35.71 -9.80
CA GLY A 103 30.33 37.10 -9.85
C GLY A 103 31.83 37.24 -9.54
N GLY A 104 32.63 36.25 -9.93
CA GLY A 104 34.06 36.16 -9.61
C GLY A 104 34.39 35.80 -8.15
N GLN A 105 33.40 35.67 -7.27
CA GLN A 105 33.59 35.25 -5.89
C GLN A 105 33.53 33.72 -5.78
N SER A 106 34.41 33.13 -4.96
CA SER A 106 34.39 31.68 -4.69
C SER A 106 33.07 31.29 -4.02
N ARG A 107 32.30 30.47 -4.72
CA ARG A 107 30.97 29.97 -4.34
C ARG A 107 30.84 28.60 -4.98
N ARG A 108 31.28 27.57 -4.26
CA ARG A 108 31.43 26.21 -4.81
C ARG A 108 30.15 25.43 -4.62
N GLY A 109 29.40 25.26 -5.70
CA GLY A 109 28.18 24.49 -5.77
C GLY A 109 26.99 25.06 -5.02
N LEU A 110 27.16 26.06 -4.15
CA LEU A 110 26.07 26.68 -3.40
C LEU A 110 26.28 28.19 -3.24
N CYS A 111 25.22 28.96 -3.48
CA CYS A 111 25.20 30.41 -3.36
C CYS A 111 23.79 30.92 -3.02
N ARG A 112 23.70 32.13 -2.47
CA ARG A 112 22.43 32.84 -2.30
C ARG A 112 22.47 34.18 -3.04
N LEU A 113 21.35 34.52 -3.68
CA LEU A 113 21.09 35.78 -4.34
C LEU A 113 20.02 36.55 -3.55
N ASN A 114 20.11 37.87 -3.57
CA ASN A 114 19.06 38.76 -3.10
C ASN A 114 17.86 38.72 -4.05
N SER A 115 16.75 39.35 -3.63
CA SER A 115 15.51 39.41 -4.39
C SER A 115 15.62 40.16 -5.73
N ASP A 116 16.66 41.00 -5.89
CA ASP A 116 17.03 41.69 -7.12
C ASP A 116 18.05 40.90 -7.98
N GLY A 117 18.45 39.70 -7.56
CA GLY A 117 19.43 38.85 -8.23
C GLY A 117 20.88 39.11 -7.85
N SER A 118 21.19 40.19 -7.13
CA SER A 118 22.56 40.47 -6.69
C SER A 118 23.08 39.40 -5.73
N LEU A 119 24.39 39.14 -5.72
CA LEU A 119 25.01 38.16 -4.83
C LEU A 119 24.84 38.54 -3.35
N ASP A 120 24.27 37.63 -2.54
CA ASP A 120 24.23 37.81 -1.08
C ASP A 120 25.59 37.43 -0.47
N SER A 121 26.36 38.46 -0.09
CA SER A 121 27.67 38.27 0.53
C SER A 121 27.61 37.71 1.95
N THR A 122 26.44 37.78 2.63
CA THR A 122 26.25 37.26 4.00
C THR A 122 26.08 35.74 4.05
N PHE A 123 25.85 35.11 2.90
CA PHE A 123 25.78 33.66 2.75
C PHE A 123 27.04 33.14 2.07
N ALA A 124 27.96 32.60 2.86
CA ALA A 124 29.26 32.16 2.37
C ALA A 124 29.61 30.76 2.91
N PRO A 125 29.17 29.68 2.23
CA PRO A 125 29.54 28.32 2.58
C PRO A 125 31.01 28.03 2.21
N THR A 126 31.93 28.48 3.06
CA THR A 126 33.39 28.42 2.83
C THR A 126 33.99 27.02 2.96
N THR A 127 33.25 26.09 3.55
CA THR A 127 33.62 24.72 3.82
C THR A 127 33.43 23.78 2.63
N LEU A 128 32.73 24.20 1.57
CA LEU A 128 32.56 23.41 0.34
C LEU A 128 33.87 23.39 -0.48
N SER A 129 34.31 22.19 -0.86
CA SER A 129 35.57 21.97 -1.58
C SER A 129 35.40 21.99 -3.10
N SER A 130 36.51 22.03 -3.83
CA SER A 130 36.50 21.72 -5.26
C SER A 130 35.92 20.31 -5.48
N GLY A 131 35.10 20.13 -6.51
CA GLY A 131 34.39 18.88 -6.80
C GLY A 131 32.99 18.75 -6.15
N THR A 132 32.58 19.72 -5.32
CA THR A 132 31.22 19.77 -4.76
C THR A 132 30.19 19.97 -5.87
N VAL A 133 29.18 19.11 -5.91
CA VAL A 133 28.00 19.24 -6.76
C VAL A 133 26.76 19.26 -5.86
N VAL A 134 25.95 20.31 -5.93
CA VAL A 134 24.65 20.37 -5.26
C VAL A 134 23.55 20.13 -6.29
N ASN A 135 22.87 18.99 -6.19
CA ASN A 135 21.80 18.62 -7.12
C ASN A 135 20.42 19.06 -6.64
N SER A 136 20.24 19.26 -5.34
CA SER A 136 18.95 19.60 -4.74
C SER A 136 19.11 20.51 -3.55
N VAL A 137 18.22 21.49 -3.45
CA VAL A 137 18.17 22.49 -2.39
C VAL A 137 16.73 22.62 -1.90
N VAL A 138 16.52 22.56 -0.60
CA VAL A 138 15.23 22.75 0.06
C VAL A 138 15.38 23.77 1.18
N VAL A 139 14.61 24.85 1.13
CA VAL A 139 14.52 25.82 2.22
C VAL A 139 13.52 25.30 3.25
N ARG A 140 13.96 25.19 4.50
CA ARG A 140 13.15 24.67 5.60
C ARG A 140 12.33 25.79 6.25
N PRO A 141 11.23 25.48 6.96
CA PRO A 141 10.41 26.49 7.64
C PRO A 141 11.15 27.39 8.64
N ASN A 142 12.28 26.93 9.18
CA ASN A 142 13.14 27.68 10.10
C ASN A 142 14.27 28.47 9.38
N ASN A 143 14.20 28.62 8.05
CA ASN A 143 15.22 29.23 7.18
C ASN A 143 16.58 28.50 7.11
N ASN A 144 16.73 27.33 7.73
CA ASN A 144 17.85 26.44 7.41
C ASN A 144 17.69 25.91 5.98
N ILE A 145 18.80 25.53 5.37
CA ILE A 145 18.86 25.08 3.98
C ILE A 145 19.33 23.63 3.98
N LEU A 146 18.45 22.72 3.56
CA LEU A 146 18.79 21.32 3.32
C LEU A 146 19.34 21.19 1.89
N ILE A 147 20.50 20.57 1.75
CA ILE A 147 21.12 20.30 0.45
C ILE A 147 21.34 18.81 0.25
N GLY A 148 21.21 18.38 -0.99
CA GLY A 148 21.56 17.03 -1.45
C GLY A 148 22.45 17.11 -2.69
N GLY A 149 23.47 16.25 -2.77
CA GLY A 149 24.43 16.31 -3.85
C GLY A 149 25.53 15.27 -3.78
N SER A 150 26.74 15.66 -4.19
CA SER A 150 27.98 14.89 -4.09
C SER A 150 29.04 15.82 -3.53
N PHE A 151 29.56 15.55 -2.35
CA PHE A 151 30.50 16.45 -1.68
C PHE A 151 31.85 15.77 -1.43
N THR A 152 32.90 16.24 -2.09
CA THR A 152 34.15 15.47 -2.21
C THR A 152 35.02 15.48 -0.94
N TYR A 153 34.86 16.42 0.00
CA TYR A 153 35.76 16.56 1.17
C TYR A 153 35.14 17.20 2.41
N ILE A 154 33.83 17.09 2.62
CA ILE A 154 33.22 17.52 3.89
C ILE A 154 32.95 16.30 4.78
N THR A 155 33.04 16.50 6.09
CA THR A 155 32.55 15.56 7.11
C THR A 155 31.03 15.38 7.07
N ALA A 156 30.34 16.04 6.14
CA ALA A 156 28.93 15.91 5.87
C ALA A 156 28.73 15.08 4.59
N ASN A 157 27.94 14.02 4.70
CA ASN A 157 27.57 13.11 3.61
C ASN A 157 26.87 13.88 2.47
N ASP A 158 26.50 13.18 1.39
CA ASP A 158 25.70 13.68 0.25
C ASP A 158 24.35 14.36 0.59
N VAL A 159 23.99 14.46 1.89
CA VAL A 159 22.94 15.31 2.43
C VAL A 159 23.52 16.15 3.59
N ALA A 160 23.25 17.47 3.59
CA ALA A 160 23.68 18.37 4.67
C ALA A 160 22.65 19.47 4.96
N ILE A 161 22.70 20.02 6.17
CA ILE A 161 21.89 21.19 6.57
C ILE A 161 22.81 22.37 6.82
N LEU A 162 22.47 23.52 6.25
CA LEU A 162 23.13 24.78 6.47
C LEU A 162 22.25 25.71 7.29
N LEU A 163 22.87 26.45 8.19
CA LEU A 163 22.28 27.56 8.92
C LEU A 163 22.05 28.75 7.97
N PRO A 164 21.21 29.74 8.35
CA PRO A 164 20.86 30.86 7.46
C PRO A 164 22.04 31.73 6.99
N GLY A 165 23.20 31.66 7.67
CA GLY A 165 24.45 32.32 7.27
C GLY A 165 25.38 31.49 6.37
N GLY A 166 25.02 30.24 6.05
CA GLY A 166 25.82 29.34 5.21
C GLY A 166 26.84 28.48 5.95
N GLY A 167 26.89 28.56 7.28
CA GLY A 167 27.62 27.58 8.10
C GLY A 167 26.86 26.25 8.15
N PHE A 168 27.57 25.12 8.22
CA PHE A 168 26.94 23.81 8.41
C PHE A 168 26.33 23.67 9.81
N ASP A 169 25.17 23.02 9.88
CA ASP A 169 24.55 22.59 11.13
C ASP A 169 25.27 21.33 11.63
N SER A 170 26.18 21.48 12.59
CA SER A 170 26.96 20.37 13.15
C SER A 170 26.13 19.38 13.97
N THR A 171 24.89 19.73 14.34
CA THR A 171 23.96 18.79 15.00
C THR A 171 23.35 17.81 14.00
N PHE A 172 23.38 18.15 12.71
CA PHE A 172 23.01 17.26 11.62
C PHE A 172 24.25 16.51 11.12
N SER A 173 24.72 15.56 11.94
CA SER A 173 25.86 14.70 11.62
C SER A 173 25.41 13.25 11.43
N ASN A 174 25.89 12.59 10.37
CA ASN A 174 25.85 11.14 10.31
C ASN A 174 27.10 10.60 11.02
N PRO A 175 26.97 9.80 12.09
CA PRO A 175 28.13 9.21 12.74
C PRO A 175 28.88 8.19 11.85
N ASN A 176 28.25 7.68 10.78
CA ASN A 176 28.70 6.46 10.10
C ASN A 176 29.24 6.65 8.67
N ASN A 177 29.97 7.75 8.40
CA ASN A 177 30.92 7.86 7.28
C ASN A 177 30.45 7.18 5.95
N ASN A 178 29.30 7.61 5.41
CA ASN A 178 28.59 7.09 4.22
C ASN A 178 27.60 5.91 4.35
N LEU A 179 27.24 5.43 5.54
CA LEU A 179 26.20 4.40 5.71
C LEU A 179 24.88 5.00 6.22
N TYR A 180 23.88 5.09 5.34
CA TYR A 180 22.48 5.23 5.75
C TYR A 180 21.82 3.85 5.62
N ASN A 181 21.63 3.13 6.73
CA ASN A 181 20.84 1.89 6.75
C ASN A 181 21.32 0.84 5.71
N GLY A 182 22.63 0.57 5.64
CA GLY A 182 23.23 -0.40 4.70
C GLY A 182 23.40 0.10 3.26
N VAL A 183 23.00 1.33 2.95
CA VAL A 183 23.23 1.98 1.66
C VAL A 183 24.61 2.65 1.70
N VAL A 184 25.56 2.15 0.91
CA VAL A 184 26.90 2.75 0.75
C VAL A 184 26.81 3.83 -0.32
N MET A 185 26.95 5.09 0.10
CA MET A 185 27.00 6.18 -0.87
C MET A 185 28.33 6.11 -1.63
N GLY A 186 28.22 5.92 -2.95
CA GLY A 186 29.28 5.39 -3.80
C GLY A 186 30.53 6.29 -3.86
N TYR A 187 31.70 5.65 -3.82
CA TYR A 187 33.01 6.32 -3.85
C TYR A 187 33.39 6.97 -5.21
N ASN A 188 32.56 6.85 -6.26
CA ASN A 188 32.88 7.40 -7.59
C ASN A 188 31.72 8.19 -8.23
N SER A 189 31.73 9.49 -7.93
CA SER A 189 31.70 10.61 -8.90
C SER A 189 30.66 10.62 -10.03
N GLN A 190 29.42 11.03 -9.74
CA GLN A 190 28.68 12.12 -10.44
C GLN A 190 27.21 12.19 -10.02
N PHE A 191 26.64 11.11 -9.48
CA PHE A 191 25.18 10.96 -9.38
C PHE A 191 24.61 10.83 -7.96
N GLY A 192 25.42 10.98 -6.91
CA GLY A 192 25.11 10.83 -5.47
C GLY A 192 23.65 11.03 -5.02
N VAL A 193 23.36 12.02 -4.17
CA VAL A 193 21.96 12.39 -3.91
C VAL A 193 21.49 13.31 -5.04
N THR A 194 20.42 12.90 -5.73
CA THR A 194 19.82 13.69 -6.82
C THR A 194 18.69 14.58 -6.34
N ARG A 195 17.92 14.13 -5.33
CA ARG A 195 16.81 14.90 -4.74
C ARG A 195 16.73 14.67 -3.24
N VAL A 196 16.40 15.73 -2.52
CA VAL A 196 16.02 15.69 -1.10
C VAL A 196 14.63 16.29 -0.93
N LEU A 197 13.90 15.79 0.05
CA LEU A 197 12.59 16.26 0.46
C LEU A 197 12.49 16.22 1.98
N GLN A 198 11.98 17.30 2.58
CA GLN A 198 11.62 17.30 4.00
C GLN A 198 10.13 16.99 4.16
N GLN A 199 9.81 16.04 5.05
CA GLN A 199 8.44 15.70 5.43
C GLN A 199 7.93 16.62 6.56
N PRO A 200 6.59 16.75 6.74
CA PRO A 200 5.99 17.61 7.78
C PRO A 200 6.44 17.29 9.21
N ASP A 201 6.77 16.02 9.49
CA ASP A 201 7.27 15.56 10.79
C ASP A 201 8.77 15.83 11.02
N GLY A 202 9.41 16.53 10.09
CA GLY A 202 10.82 16.87 10.16
C GLY A 202 11.77 15.83 9.54
N LYS A 203 11.29 14.64 9.17
CA LYS A 203 12.11 13.61 8.52
C LYS A 203 12.54 14.02 7.12
N ILE A 204 13.62 13.41 6.64
CA ILE A 204 14.18 13.70 5.31
C ILE A 204 14.12 12.42 4.47
N VAL A 205 13.54 12.54 3.27
CA VAL A 205 13.54 11.51 2.24
C VAL A 205 14.47 11.98 1.12
N PHE A 206 15.29 11.09 0.60
CA PHE A 206 16.20 11.41 -0.48
C PHE A 206 16.30 10.25 -1.48
N CYS A 207 16.56 10.59 -2.73
CA CYS A 207 16.80 9.61 -3.78
C CYS A 207 18.05 9.98 -4.58
N GLY A 208 18.63 8.99 -5.25
CA GLY A 208 19.96 9.12 -5.81
C GLY A 208 20.47 7.81 -6.39
N ASP A 209 21.71 7.86 -6.87
CA ASP A 209 22.43 6.67 -7.27
C ASP A 209 23.27 6.18 -6.08
N PHE A 210 22.93 5.00 -5.55
CA PHE A 210 23.58 4.43 -4.38
C PHE A 210 24.01 2.98 -4.64
N GLY A 211 25.18 2.60 -4.14
CA GLY A 211 25.63 1.20 -4.16
C GLY A 211 25.26 0.50 -2.86
N VAL A 212 24.72 -0.71 -2.93
CA VAL A 212 24.83 -1.65 -1.80
C VAL A 212 26.13 -2.40 -1.98
N SER A 213 26.95 -2.51 -0.94
CA SER A 213 28.25 -3.17 -1.03
C SER A 213 28.11 -4.70 -1.10
N CYS A 214 27.46 -5.22 -2.14
CA CYS A 214 27.54 -6.60 -2.62
C CYS A 214 27.19 -6.59 -4.11
N THR A 215 28.19 -6.73 -4.98
CA THR A 215 28.14 -6.73 -6.46
C THR A 215 28.06 -5.36 -7.14
N ALA A 216 28.81 -5.22 -8.24
CA ALA A 216 29.17 -3.98 -8.91
C ALA A 216 28.03 -3.34 -9.76
N TYR A 217 26.80 -3.31 -9.26
CA TYR A 217 25.67 -2.68 -9.93
C TYR A 217 25.11 -1.52 -9.08
N SER A 218 25.12 -0.32 -9.66
CA SER A 218 24.39 0.83 -9.11
C SER A 218 22.89 0.51 -9.05
N SER A 219 22.27 0.73 -7.89
CA SER A 219 20.83 0.55 -7.71
C SER A 219 20.18 1.90 -7.41
N ARG A 220 19.08 2.23 -8.10
CA ARG A 220 18.28 3.43 -7.81
C ARG A 220 17.49 3.20 -6.53
N ASN A 221 18.02 3.64 -5.39
CA ASN A 221 17.40 3.39 -4.09
C ASN A 221 16.72 4.65 -3.52
N LEU A 222 15.70 4.42 -2.67
CA LEU A 222 15.04 5.44 -1.86
C LEU A 222 15.59 5.37 -0.44
N GLY A 223 16.19 6.47 0.05
CA GLY A 223 16.67 6.61 1.42
C GLY A 223 15.70 7.41 2.28
N ARG A 224 15.51 7.01 3.54
CA ARG A 224 14.76 7.77 4.56
C ARG A 224 15.62 7.96 5.80
N VAL A 225 15.86 9.20 6.21
CA VAL A 225 16.48 9.53 7.50
C VAL A 225 15.38 9.56 8.57
N LEU A 226 15.42 8.60 9.48
CA LEU A 226 14.57 8.59 10.68
C LEU A 226 15.17 9.55 11.73
N GLY A 227 14.32 10.18 12.55
CA GLY A 227 14.77 11.06 13.63
C GLY A 227 15.69 10.36 14.64
N THR A 228 16.34 11.14 15.51
CA THR A 228 17.42 10.72 16.43
C THR A 228 17.05 9.66 17.48
N ASP A 229 15.76 9.30 17.60
CA ASP A 229 15.23 8.42 18.64
C ASP A 229 14.72 7.06 18.09
N HIS A 230 15.14 6.68 16.87
CA HIS A 230 14.78 5.40 16.26
C HIS A 230 15.98 4.45 16.23
N TYR A 231 15.97 3.47 17.12
CA TYR A 231 16.98 2.42 17.18
C TYR A 231 16.41 1.09 16.69
N ARG A 232 17.26 0.19 16.19
CA ARG A 232 16.83 -1.12 15.70
C ARG A 232 17.79 -2.22 16.12
N MET A 233 17.27 -3.41 16.35
CA MET A 233 18.05 -4.64 16.33
C MET A 233 17.72 -5.41 15.06
N ASN A 234 18.75 -5.88 14.36
CA ASN A 234 18.62 -6.76 13.21
C ASN A 234 19.38 -8.07 13.44
N GLY A 235 19.00 -9.11 12.72
CA GLY A 235 19.73 -10.37 12.68
C GLY A 235 18.92 -11.47 12.03
N ALA A 236 19.37 -12.70 12.22
CA ALA A 236 18.71 -13.92 11.80
C ALA A 236 18.51 -14.85 12.99
N THR A 237 17.39 -15.58 12.99
CA THR A 237 17.24 -16.78 13.81
C THR A 237 17.33 -17.99 12.91
N ARG A 238 18.21 -18.93 13.24
CA ARG A 238 18.51 -20.11 12.42
C ARG A 238 18.35 -21.39 13.21
N LEU A 239 18.06 -22.48 12.51
CA LEU A 239 17.91 -23.83 13.06
C LEU A 239 19.17 -24.64 12.77
N ASP A 240 19.92 -24.98 13.81
CA ASP A 240 21.11 -25.83 13.79
C ASP A 240 20.68 -27.31 13.96
N LEU A 241 20.59 -28.03 12.84
CA LEU A 241 20.18 -29.45 12.83
C LEU A 241 21.35 -30.41 13.04
N GLU A 242 22.54 -30.04 12.59
CA GLU A 242 23.76 -30.86 12.62
C GLU A 242 24.60 -30.69 13.89
N SER A 243 24.18 -29.80 14.80
CA SER A 243 24.86 -29.48 16.05
C SER A 243 26.28 -28.92 15.88
N ASN A 244 26.52 -28.14 14.81
CA ASN A 244 27.78 -27.42 14.56
C ASN A 244 27.69 -25.93 14.99
N GLY A 245 26.53 -25.49 15.45
CA GLY A 245 26.22 -24.09 15.77
C GLY A 245 25.72 -23.33 14.54
N CYS A 246 24.84 -22.35 14.76
CA CYS A 246 24.18 -21.64 13.67
C CYS A 246 25.15 -20.82 12.81
N ASP A 247 25.40 -21.29 11.59
CA ASP A 247 26.20 -20.64 10.56
C ASP A 247 25.33 -20.13 9.40
N GLN A 248 25.95 -19.75 8.28
CA GLN A 248 25.23 -19.16 7.15
C GLN A 248 24.50 -20.18 6.28
N ASP A 249 24.90 -21.45 6.36
CA ASP A 249 24.34 -22.56 5.60
C ASP A 249 23.10 -23.16 6.30
N ASP A 250 22.90 -22.87 7.60
CA ASP A 250 21.70 -23.23 8.33
C ASP A 250 20.44 -22.51 7.84
N ASN A 251 19.34 -23.26 7.79
CA ASN A 251 18.03 -22.74 7.44
C ASN A 251 17.52 -21.75 8.50
N GLY A 252 16.81 -20.72 8.05
CA GLY A 252 16.14 -19.79 8.94
C GLY A 252 15.02 -20.47 9.75
N PHE A 253 14.85 -20.07 11.01
CA PHE A 253 13.70 -20.44 11.81
C PHE A 253 12.56 -19.44 11.54
N PRO A 254 11.47 -19.87 10.89
CA PRO A 254 10.43 -18.96 10.42
C PRO A 254 9.60 -18.39 11.56
N PHE A 255 9.17 -17.13 11.41
CA PHE A 255 8.11 -16.49 12.23
C PHE A 255 8.30 -16.53 13.75
N VAL A 256 9.56 -16.49 14.23
CA VAL A 256 9.89 -16.37 15.66
C VAL A 256 9.33 -15.06 16.20
N LYS A 257 8.61 -15.14 17.31
CA LYS A 257 8.11 -13.97 18.04
C LYS A 257 9.21 -13.42 18.94
N TYR A 258 9.40 -12.10 18.98
CA TYR A 258 10.31 -11.42 19.89
C TYR A 258 9.51 -10.52 20.81
N LYS A 259 9.50 -10.84 22.10
CA LYS A 259 8.98 -9.97 23.15
C LYS A 259 10.04 -8.95 23.55
N VAL A 260 9.69 -7.68 23.51
CA VAL A 260 10.58 -6.55 23.83
C VAL A 260 9.98 -5.78 25.00
N VAL A 261 10.72 -5.73 26.12
CA VAL A 261 10.30 -5.00 27.33
C VAL A 261 11.27 -3.86 27.59
N ASN A 262 10.75 -2.62 27.61
CA ASN A 262 11.50 -1.42 27.96
C ASN A 262 10.73 -0.65 29.05
N GLY A 263 11.21 -0.73 30.30
CA GLY A 263 10.48 -0.24 31.46
C GLY A 263 9.14 -0.97 31.64
N THR A 264 8.03 -0.24 31.56
CA THR A 264 6.67 -0.79 31.59
C THR A 264 6.07 -1.06 30.21
N ASN A 265 6.79 -0.71 29.14
CA ASN A 265 6.30 -0.91 27.78
C ASN A 265 6.69 -2.29 27.27
N GLU A 266 5.71 -3.01 26.73
CA GLU A 266 5.89 -4.31 26.08
C GLU A 266 5.45 -4.20 24.61
N SER A 267 6.28 -4.71 23.70
CA SER A 267 5.95 -4.84 22.28
C SER A 267 6.38 -6.22 21.75
N HIS A 268 5.77 -6.62 20.64
CA HIS A 268 6.04 -7.90 19.98
C HIS A 268 6.38 -7.67 18.51
N TYR A 269 7.40 -8.39 18.04
CA TYR A 269 7.85 -8.39 16.65
C TYR A 269 7.95 -9.85 16.17
N TYR A 270 7.98 -10.05 14.86
CA TYR A 270 8.12 -11.37 14.25
C TYR A 270 9.26 -11.37 13.23
N SER A 271 10.01 -12.47 13.14
CA SER A 271 10.86 -12.70 11.96
C SER A 271 10.01 -13.01 10.73
N ASN A 272 10.60 -12.87 9.55
CA ASN A 272 9.98 -13.33 8.31
C ASN A 272 10.06 -14.87 8.17
N GLY A 273 9.58 -15.39 7.05
CA GLY A 273 9.62 -16.83 6.75
C GLY A 273 11.04 -17.39 6.56
N ASP A 274 12.03 -16.53 6.33
CA ASP A 274 13.45 -16.91 6.20
C ASP A 274 14.23 -16.74 7.52
N GLY A 275 13.55 -16.41 8.63
CA GLY A 275 14.15 -16.21 9.94
C GLY A 275 14.85 -14.87 10.18
N PHE A 276 14.88 -13.96 9.20
CA PHE A 276 15.41 -12.61 9.40
C PHE A 276 14.45 -11.73 10.21
N HIS A 277 14.99 -10.93 11.13
CA HIS A 277 14.21 -10.07 12.00
C HIS A 277 14.73 -8.64 12.05
N THR A 278 13.78 -7.72 12.24
CA THR A 278 14.03 -6.32 12.58
C THR A 278 13.14 -5.93 13.75
N VAL A 279 13.75 -5.58 14.87
CA VAL A 279 13.09 -5.19 16.11
C VAL A 279 13.32 -3.71 16.34
N GLU A 280 12.25 -2.93 16.48
CA GLU A 280 12.39 -1.51 16.82
C GLU A 280 12.66 -1.33 18.32
N LEU A 281 13.64 -0.49 18.63
CA LEU A 281 14.10 -0.21 19.97
C LEU A 281 13.91 1.28 20.29
N LYS A 282 13.58 1.56 21.54
CA LYS A 282 13.47 2.92 22.09
C LYS A 282 14.69 3.22 22.94
N ASN A 283 14.88 4.51 23.23
CA ASN A 283 15.87 4.95 24.22
C ASN A 283 15.66 4.22 25.56
N GLY A 284 16.75 3.93 26.27
CA GLY A 284 16.77 3.14 27.48
C GLY A 284 17.12 1.67 27.24
N THR A 285 17.00 0.88 28.31
CA THR A 285 17.34 -0.54 28.30
C THR A 285 16.13 -1.38 27.94
N SER A 286 16.26 -2.16 26.87
CA SER A 286 15.26 -3.11 26.39
C SER A 286 15.76 -4.53 26.61
N VAL A 287 14.91 -5.39 27.20
CA VAL A 287 15.14 -6.84 27.26
C VAL A 287 14.37 -7.47 26.11
N ILE A 288 15.05 -8.23 25.27
CA ILE A 288 14.46 -8.92 24.12
C ILE A 288 14.53 -10.42 24.37
N THR A 289 13.37 -11.07 24.33
CA THR A 289 13.19 -12.50 24.57
C THR A 289 12.53 -13.12 23.34
N PRO A 290 13.23 -13.98 22.57
CA PRO A 290 12.58 -14.77 21.54
C PRO A 290 11.67 -15.83 22.16
N GLU A 291 10.49 -16.01 21.59
CA GLU A 291 9.44 -16.94 22.00
C GLU A 291 9.16 -17.89 20.83
N LEU A 292 9.54 -19.17 20.98
CA LEU A 292 9.31 -20.21 19.97
C LEU A 292 7.89 -20.77 20.06
N PHE A 293 7.35 -21.23 18.93
CA PHE A 293 6.01 -21.83 18.86
C PHE A 293 5.90 -23.12 19.70
N ASN A 294 6.96 -23.95 19.72
CA ASN A 294 7.06 -25.18 20.53
C ASN A 294 8.33 -25.18 21.40
N PRO A 295 8.33 -24.49 22.55
CA PRO A 295 9.54 -24.31 23.37
C PRO A 295 10.04 -25.58 24.07
N SER A 296 9.28 -26.67 24.04
CA SER A 296 9.72 -27.99 24.52
C SER A 296 10.48 -28.79 23.46
N TRP A 297 10.29 -28.50 22.18
CA TRP A 297 10.88 -29.24 21.05
C TRP A 297 12.13 -28.57 20.48
N PHE A 298 12.34 -27.31 20.88
CA PHE A 298 13.41 -26.45 20.40
C PHE A 298 13.96 -25.63 21.58
N SER A 299 15.28 -25.46 21.62
CA SER A 299 15.94 -24.54 22.54
C SER A 299 16.57 -23.39 21.76
N ILE A 300 16.62 -22.19 22.33
CA ILE A 300 17.17 -21.00 21.66
C ILE A 300 18.28 -20.35 22.49
N SER A 301 19.36 -19.95 21.82
CA SER A 301 20.52 -19.31 22.42
C SER A 301 20.92 -18.04 21.64
N PRO A 302 21.14 -16.90 22.32
CA PRO A 302 20.87 -16.69 23.74
C PRO A 302 19.35 -16.68 24.04
N PRO A 303 18.91 -17.10 25.24
CA PRO A 303 17.48 -17.16 25.58
C PRO A 303 16.86 -15.77 25.76
N ASN A 304 17.67 -14.75 26.00
CA ASN A 304 17.30 -13.33 25.95
C ASN A 304 18.58 -12.49 25.83
N ILE A 305 18.41 -11.25 25.39
CA ILE A 305 19.46 -10.25 25.39
C ILE A 305 18.98 -8.94 26.01
N THR A 306 19.92 -8.16 26.51
CA THR A 306 19.65 -6.81 27.02
C THR A 306 20.39 -5.80 26.16
N VAL A 307 19.66 -4.90 25.51
CA VAL A 307 20.20 -3.86 24.65
C VAL A 307 19.85 -2.51 25.23
N SER A 308 20.86 -1.66 25.45
CA SER A 308 20.65 -0.27 25.89
C SER A 308 20.93 0.69 24.76
N MET A 309 19.96 1.55 24.48
CA MET A 309 20.06 2.61 23.47
C MET A 309 20.05 3.99 24.15
N PRO A 310 20.71 5.02 23.57
CA PRO A 310 21.52 4.98 22.35
C PRO A 310 22.83 4.20 22.52
N SER A 311 23.21 3.45 21.48
CA SER A 311 24.57 2.88 21.31
C SER A 311 25.38 3.76 20.35
N ALA A 312 26.69 3.51 20.21
CA ALA A 312 27.55 4.25 19.28
C ALA A 312 27.06 4.19 17.82
N GLU A 313 26.35 3.12 17.44
CA GLU A 313 25.96 2.83 16.06
C GLU A 313 24.45 3.08 15.78
N ASN A 314 23.62 3.41 16.78
CA ASN A 314 22.15 3.52 16.68
C ASN A 314 21.41 2.24 16.21
N TYR A 315 22.12 1.13 15.96
CA TYR A 315 21.57 -0.19 15.73
C TYR A 315 22.35 -1.24 16.51
N TYR A 316 21.77 -2.43 16.64
CA TYR A 316 22.38 -3.60 17.27
C TYR A 316 22.22 -4.80 16.33
N ILE A 317 23.22 -5.66 16.23
CA ILE A 317 23.11 -6.91 15.47
C ILE A 317 23.08 -8.06 16.48
N GLN A 318 22.04 -8.88 16.42
CA GLN A 318 21.93 -10.09 17.23
C GLN A 318 21.32 -11.22 16.41
N ASP A 319 22.09 -12.29 16.25
CA ASP A 319 21.56 -13.56 15.74
C ASP A 319 21.15 -14.47 16.91
N PHE A 320 20.18 -15.35 16.66
CA PHE A 320 19.78 -16.38 17.60
C PHE A 320 19.91 -17.76 16.97
N CYS A 321 20.36 -18.70 17.76
CA CYS A 321 20.52 -20.08 17.32
C CYS A 321 19.51 -20.99 17.99
N VAL A 322 18.78 -21.74 17.19
CA VAL A 322 17.78 -22.70 17.63
C VAL A 322 18.30 -24.11 17.41
N THR A 323 18.23 -24.95 18.44
CA THR A 323 18.60 -26.37 18.36
C THR A 323 17.42 -27.27 18.71
N PRO A 324 17.23 -28.40 18.00
CA PRO A 324 16.23 -29.40 18.36
C PRO A 324 16.45 -29.97 19.77
N VAL A 325 15.34 -30.26 20.46
CA VAL A 325 15.32 -30.97 21.75
C VAL A 325 14.44 -32.21 21.58
N GLY A 326 15.04 -33.40 21.67
CA GLY A 326 14.31 -34.66 21.45
C GLY A 326 13.90 -34.89 19.99
N ASP A 327 13.23 -36.01 19.75
CA ASP A 327 12.75 -36.41 18.42
C ASP A 327 11.25 -36.17 18.33
N HIS A 328 10.85 -35.11 17.63
CA HIS A 328 9.45 -34.70 17.50
C HIS A 328 9.01 -34.66 16.03
N ARG A 329 7.89 -35.30 15.72
CA ARG A 329 7.30 -35.38 14.38
C ARG A 329 5.89 -34.81 14.42
N ASP A 330 5.60 -33.85 13.55
CA ASP A 330 4.31 -33.16 13.51
C ASP A 330 4.05 -32.66 12.09
N LEU A 331 3.03 -33.20 11.42
CA LEU A 331 2.58 -32.71 10.11
C LEU A 331 1.25 -31.99 10.26
N GLU A 332 1.22 -30.72 9.87
CA GLU A 332 0.01 -29.91 9.83
C GLU A 332 -0.49 -29.79 8.39
N VAL A 333 -1.81 -29.79 8.20
CA VAL A 333 -2.44 -29.48 6.91
C VAL A 333 -3.34 -28.25 7.01
N SER A 334 -3.42 -27.49 5.92
CA SER A 334 -4.29 -26.33 5.79
C SER A 334 -4.85 -26.24 4.38
N ILE A 335 -6.04 -25.64 4.22
CA ILE A 335 -6.68 -25.39 2.92
C ILE A 335 -6.91 -23.89 2.76
N ILE A 336 -6.54 -23.35 1.60
CA ILE A 336 -6.73 -21.93 1.26
C ILE A 336 -7.51 -21.86 -0.07
N PRO A 337 -8.68 -21.21 -0.12
CA PRO A 337 -9.33 -20.91 -1.38
C PRO A 337 -8.54 -19.80 -2.11
N LEU A 338 -8.14 -20.07 -3.36
CA LEU A 338 -7.48 -19.11 -4.25
C LEU A 338 -8.48 -18.34 -5.14
N SER A 339 -9.70 -18.84 -5.25
CA SER A 339 -10.83 -18.15 -5.89
C SER A 339 -12.04 -18.12 -4.97
N ALA A 340 -12.95 -17.18 -5.23
CA ALA A 340 -14.28 -17.23 -4.65
C ALA A 340 -15.03 -18.48 -5.16
N GLY A 341 -15.91 -19.04 -4.33
CA GLY A 341 -16.81 -20.11 -4.74
C GLY A 341 -17.94 -19.52 -5.57
N THR A 342 -17.84 -19.53 -6.90
CA THR A 342 -18.85 -18.98 -7.80
C THR A 342 -19.46 -20.11 -8.65
N PRO A 343 -20.78 -20.35 -8.59
CA PRO A 343 -21.40 -21.46 -9.34
C PRO A 343 -21.11 -21.37 -10.85
N GLY A 344 -20.72 -22.46 -11.48
CA GLY A 344 -20.39 -22.53 -12.91
C GLY A 344 -19.00 -22.03 -13.31
N PHE A 345 -18.16 -21.62 -12.35
CA PHE A 345 -16.77 -21.23 -12.58
C PHE A 345 -15.79 -22.22 -11.95
N LEU A 346 -14.49 -21.98 -12.16
CA LEU A 346 -13.44 -22.78 -11.55
C LEU A 346 -13.24 -22.39 -10.08
N GLY A 347 -13.39 -23.36 -9.19
CA GLY A 347 -12.93 -23.29 -7.81
C GLY A 347 -11.46 -23.67 -7.75
N ARG A 348 -10.60 -22.78 -7.24
CA ARG A 348 -9.17 -23.02 -7.08
C ARG A 348 -8.82 -23.05 -5.61
N TYR A 349 -8.08 -24.07 -5.19
CA TYR A 349 -7.70 -24.30 -3.81
C TYR A 349 -6.21 -24.57 -3.73
N LYS A 350 -5.58 -24.16 -2.64
CA LYS A 350 -4.22 -24.49 -2.27
C LYS A 350 -4.23 -25.24 -0.95
N VAL A 351 -3.79 -26.48 -0.96
CA VAL A 351 -3.59 -27.30 0.23
C VAL A 351 -2.12 -27.20 0.61
N ILE A 352 -1.83 -26.83 1.85
CA ILE A 352 -0.46 -26.71 2.37
C ILE A 352 -0.26 -27.80 3.40
N VAL A 353 0.88 -28.50 3.30
CA VAL A 353 1.36 -29.41 4.34
C VAL A 353 2.65 -28.85 4.91
N ALA A 354 2.67 -28.60 6.21
CA ALA A 354 3.83 -28.10 6.95
C ALA A 354 4.36 -29.16 7.90
N ASN A 355 5.68 -29.24 8.03
CA ASN A 355 6.32 -30.04 9.07
C ASN A 355 6.69 -29.14 10.24
N ASN A 356 5.91 -29.18 11.32
CA ASN A 356 6.13 -28.41 12.54
C ASN A 356 7.05 -29.14 13.54
N GLY A 357 7.36 -30.41 13.25
CA GLY A 357 8.29 -31.21 14.02
C GLY A 357 9.74 -30.79 13.80
N ASN A 358 10.63 -31.41 14.57
CA ASN A 358 12.07 -31.22 14.45
C ASN A 358 12.77 -32.37 13.69
N GLN A 359 12.00 -33.34 13.20
CA GLN A 359 12.48 -34.44 12.36
C GLN A 359 11.93 -34.37 10.94
N ALA A 360 12.73 -34.77 9.96
CA ALA A 360 12.25 -34.92 8.59
C ALA A 360 11.16 -36.00 8.52
N THR A 361 9.99 -35.64 7.96
CA THR A 361 8.79 -36.49 8.01
C THR A 361 8.15 -36.60 6.63
N SER A 362 7.93 -37.83 6.18
CA SER A 362 7.16 -38.17 4.97
C SER A 362 5.79 -38.71 5.36
N GLY A 363 4.89 -38.83 4.37
CA GLY A 363 3.50 -39.18 4.63
C GLY A 363 2.65 -39.26 3.38
N SER A 364 1.34 -39.18 3.55
CA SER A 364 0.38 -39.01 2.47
C SER A 364 -0.56 -37.85 2.77
N LEU A 365 -0.96 -37.14 1.72
CA LEU A 365 -2.01 -36.13 1.75
C LEU A 365 -3.23 -36.68 1.03
N THR A 366 -4.40 -36.50 1.63
CA THR A 366 -5.69 -36.77 1.00
C THR A 366 -6.52 -35.49 1.01
N PHE A 367 -7.12 -35.13 -0.13
CA PHE A 367 -8.06 -34.01 -0.25
C PHE A 367 -9.40 -34.57 -0.72
N ASN A 368 -10.43 -34.41 0.09
CA ASN A 368 -11.80 -34.80 -0.21
C ASN A 368 -12.59 -33.55 -0.61
N TYR A 369 -13.29 -33.62 -1.73
CA TYR A 369 -14.20 -32.61 -2.25
C TYR A 369 -15.57 -33.22 -2.53
N ASP A 370 -16.58 -32.37 -2.61
CA ASP A 370 -17.94 -32.80 -2.92
C ASP A 370 -18.10 -33.04 -4.43
N ASP A 371 -17.95 -34.30 -4.83
CA ASP A 371 -18.10 -34.80 -6.20
C ASP A 371 -19.56 -34.72 -6.72
N THR A 372 -20.52 -34.42 -5.85
CA THR A 372 -21.91 -34.23 -6.27
C THR A 372 -22.18 -32.81 -6.74
N HIS A 373 -21.42 -31.82 -6.22
CA HIS A 373 -21.56 -30.40 -6.53
C HIS A 373 -20.37 -29.79 -7.28
N SER A 374 -19.32 -30.57 -7.52
CA SER A 374 -18.14 -30.16 -8.26
C SER A 374 -17.44 -31.34 -8.92
N ASP A 375 -16.73 -31.09 -10.01
CA ASP A 375 -15.92 -32.09 -10.70
C ASP A 375 -14.43 -31.73 -10.61
N TYR A 376 -13.55 -32.72 -10.44
CA TYR A 376 -12.11 -32.48 -10.52
C TYR A 376 -11.67 -32.16 -11.97
N LEU A 377 -10.87 -31.09 -12.11
CA LEU A 377 -10.27 -30.70 -13.38
C LEU A 377 -8.79 -31.07 -13.43
N ASP A 378 -8.00 -30.51 -12.52
CA ASP A 378 -6.56 -30.75 -12.43
C ASP A 378 -5.98 -30.43 -11.05
N SER A 379 -4.74 -30.88 -10.83
CA SER A 379 -3.93 -30.48 -9.69
C SER A 379 -2.46 -30.35 -10.04
N PHE A 380 -1.75 -29.53 -9.26
CA PHE A 380 -0.31 -29.39 -9.32
C PHE A 380 0.32 -29.45 -7.92
N PRO A 381 1.24 -30.39 -7.64
CA PRO A 381 1.56 -31.57 -8.44
C PRO A 381 0.33 -32.46 -8.74
N SER A 382 0.40 -33.26 -9.81
CA SER A 382 -0.71 -34.15 -10.17
C SER A 382 -0.96 -35.21 -9.10
N ALA A 383 -2.22 -35.44 -8.75
CA ALA A 383 -2.62 -36.49 -7.82
C ALA A 383 -2.21 -37.88 -8.33
N LEU A 384 -1.80 -38.74 -7.40
CA LEU A 384 -1.44 -40.14 -7.68
C LEU A 384 -2.68 -40.97 -7.98
N ALA A 385 -3.79 -40.67 -7.30
CA ALA A 385 -5.07 -41.33 -7.46
C ALA A 385 -6.22 -40.34 -7.28
N GLU A 386 -7.29 -40.58 -8.03
CA GLU A 386 -8.58 -39.90 -7.94
C GLU A 386 -9.67 -40.98 -7.86
N THR A 387 -10.56 -40.90 -6.87
CA THR A 387 -11.70 -41.83 -6.74
C THR A 387 -12.85 -41.15 -6.02
N ASN A 388 -13.99 -40.93 -6.69
CA ASN A 388 -15.25 -40.41 -6.13
C ASN A 388 -15.05 -39.25 -5.13
N GLY A 389 -14.59 -38.08 -5.58
CA GLY A 389 -14.41 -36.93 -4.70
C GLY A 389 -13.13 -36.95 -3.85
N GLN A 390 -12.21 -37.88 -4.05
CA GLN A 390 -10.98 -37.98 -3.26
C GLN A 390 -9.73 -37.93 -4.14
N LEU A 391 -8.79 -37.07 -3.78
CA LEU A 391 -7.45 -36.95 -4.37
C LEU A 391 -6.37 -37.37 -3.38
N VAL A 392 -5.34 -38.07 -3.84
CA VAL A 392 -4.26 -38.60 -2.98
C VAL A 392 -2.87 -38.25 -3.53
N TRP A 393 -1.97 -37.82 -2.64
CA TRP A 393 -0.55 -37.62 -2.93
C TRP A 393 0.33 -38.33 -1.90
N LEU A 394 1.54 -38.72 -2.33
CA LEU A 394 2.62 -39.12 -1.45
C LEU A 394 3.52 -37.91 -1.17
N LEU A 395 3.89 -37.73 0.09
CA LEU A 395 4.78 -36.68 0.53
C LEU A 395 6.21 -37.21 0.57
N GLU A 396 7.10 -36.56 -0.18
CA GLU A 396 8.54 -36.68 0.05
C GLU A 396 8.89 -36.20 1.48
N PRO A 397 10.00 -36.67 2.09
CA PRO A 397 10.39 -36.23 3.42
C PRO A 397 10.54 -34.71 3.50
N LEU A 398 9.62 -34.05 4.20
CA LEU A 398 9.68 -32.61 4.46
C LEU A 398 10.69 -32.35 5.57
N ALA A 399 11.65 -31.46 5.33
CA ALA A 399 12.59 -31.03 6.35
C ALA A 399 11.87 -30.30 7.50
N PRO A 400 12.43 -30.25 8.72
CA PRO A 400 11.86 -29.49 9.83
C PRO A 400 11.53 -28.04 9.45
N LEU A 401 10.36 -27.56 9.86
CA LEU A 401 9.88 -26.18 9.66
C LEU A 401 9.73 -25.76 8.19
N THR A 402 9.67 -26.72 7.28
CA THR A 402 9.38 -26.48 5.87
C THR A 402 7.96 -26.88 5.52
N SER A 403 7.45 -26.34 4.41
CA SER A 403 6.14 -26.68 3.88
C SER A 403 6.21 -26.97 2.39
N THR A 404 5.22 -27.73 1.92
CA THR A 404 4.94 -27.94 0.51
C THR A 404 3.48 -27.64 0.24
N SER A 405 3.11 -27.43 -1.03
CA SER A 405 1.74 -27.10 -1.39
C SER A 405 1.27 -27.78 -2.65
N PHE A 406 -0.04 -28.01 -2.70
CA PHE A 406 -0.77 -28.66 -3.78
C PHE A 406 -1.90 -27.74 -4.21
N GLU A 407 -1.92 -27.35 -5.47
CA GLU A 407 -3.02 -26.60 -6.05
C GLU A 407 -4.02 -27.56 -6.67
N VAL A 408 -5.31 -27.37 -6.40
CA VAL A 408 -6.43 -28.19 -6.91
C VAL A 408 -7.41 -27.27 -7.61
N THR A 409 -7.80 -27.62 -8.83
CA THR A 409 -8.86 -26.93 -9.57
C THR A 409 -10.06 -27.85 -9.71
N LEU A 410 -11.22 -27.36 -9.29
CA LEU A 410 -12.51 -28.01 -9.45
C LEU A 410 -13.39 -27.18 -10.39
N ILE A 411 -14.21 -27.84 -11.19
CA ILE A 411 -15.31 -27.21 -11.92
C ILE A 411 -16.50 -27.19 -10.95
N LEU A 412 -16.98 -26.01 -10.57
CA LEU A 412 -18.12 -25.89 -9.68
C LEU A 412 -19.41 -25.99 -10.49
N ASN A 413 -20.37 -26.79 -10.03
CA ASN A 413 -21.62 -26.98 -10.75
C ASN A 413 -22.33 -25.66 -10.98
N SER A 414 -22.84 -25.49 -12.21
CA SER A 414 -23.62 -24.31 -12.59
C SER A 414 -25.04 -24.43 -12.05
N PRO A 415 -25.80 -23.33 -11.98
CA PRO A 415 -27.23 -23.37 -11.66
C PRO A 415 -28.08 -24.19 -12.65
N LEU A 416 -27.51 -24.59 -13.80
CA LEU A 416 -28.16 -25.39 -14.83
C LEU A 416 -27.76 -26.88 -14.78
N SER A 417 -26.86 -27.27 -13.87
CA SER A 417 -26.42 -28.65 -13.69
C SER A 417 -27.48 -29.47 -12.93
N ASP A 418 -27.41 -30.81 -13.02
CA ASP A 418 -28.36 -31.71 -12.34
C ASP A 418 -28.29 -31.64 -10.80
N SER A 419 -27.13 -31.27 -10.25
CA SER A 419 -26.90 -30.96 -8.83
C SER A 419 -26.29 -29.55 -8.71
N PRO A 420 -27.11 -28.50 -8.81
CA PRO A 420 -26.62 -27.13 -8.92
C PRO A 420 -26.10 -26.60 -7.58
N LEU A 421 -25.03 -25.81 -7.61
CA LEU A 421 -24.68 -24.91 -6.51
C LEU A 421 -25.46 -23.59 -6.66
N VAL A 422 -26.03 -23.11 -5.57
CA VAL A 422 -26.73 -21.81 -5.51
C VAL A 422 -26.11 -20.88 -4.48
N LEU A 423 -26.53 -19.62 -4.51
CA LEU A 423 -26.02 -18.58 -3.59
C LEU A 423 -26.30 -18.96 -2.13
N GLY A 424 -25.28 -18.85 -1.29
CA GLY A 424 -25.38 -19.16 0.14
C GLY A 424 -25.17 -20.63 0.49
N ASP A 425 -25.08 -21.52 -0.50
CA ASP A 425 -24.65 -22.90 -0.26
C ASP A 425 -23.23 -22.92 0.32
N ILE A 426 -22.95 -23.95 1.11
CA ILE A 426 -21.62 -24.18 1.67
C ILE A 426 -21.03 -25.39 0.97
N LEU A 427 -19.96 -25.18 0.21
CA LEU A 427 -19.17 -26.25 -0.36
C LEU A 427 -18.10 -26.67 0.64
N GLU A 428 -18.18 -27.92 1.11
CA GLU A 428 -17.26 -28.49 2.07
C GLU A 428 -16.08 -29.17 1.37
N SER A 429 -14.87 -29.00 1.92
CA SER A 429 -13.68 -29.74 1.50
C SER A 429 -12.84 -30.09 2.72
N ILE A 430 -12.28 -31.30 2.73
CA ILE A 430 -11.53 -31.82 3.88
C ILE A 430 -10.18 -32.34 3.40
N ALA A 431 -9.11 -31.78 3.94
CA ALA A 431 -7.74 -32.24 3.73
C ALA A 431 -7.26 -32.99 4.97
N THR A 432 -6.66 -34.14 4.78
CA THR A 432 -6.07 -34.95 5.86
C THR A 432 -4.64 -35.32 5.51
N VAL A 433 -3.72 -35.12 6.45
CA VAL A 433 -2.34 -35.58 6.33
C VAL A 433 -2.06 -36.71 7.31
N SER A 434 -1.33 -37.73 6.85
CA SER A 434 -0.87 -38.82 7.71
C SER A 434 0.62 -39.03 7.56
N ALA A 435 1.34 -39.09 8.69
CA ALA A 435 2.77 -39.40 8.71
C ALA A 435 3.01 -40.89 8.43
N ALA A 436 4.00 -41.21 7.59
CA ALA A 436 4.30 -42.58 7.15
C ALA A 436 4.72 -43.52 8.29
N GLN A 437 5.23 -42.97 9.39
CA GLN A 437 5.62 -43.73 10.59
C GLN A 437 4.48 -43.88 11.61
N GLY A 438 3.31 -43.28 11.37
CA GLY A 438 2.18 -43.26 12.31
C GLY A 438 2.45 -42.49 13.61
N ILE A 439 3.60 -41.81 13.71
CA ILE A 439 3.97 -40.93 14.82
C ILE A 439 3.76 -39.51 14.33
N ASP A 440 2.75 -38.87 14.90
CA ASP A 440 2.40 -37.47 14.72
C ASP A 440 1.88 -36.95 16.06
N GLU A 441 2.60 -36.01 16.67
CA GLU A 441 2.38 -35.63 18.06
C GLU A 441 1.17 -34.71 18.28
N VAL A 442 0.75 -33.95 17.26
CA VAL A 442 -0.39 -33.02 17.36
C VAL A 442 -1.49 -33.39 16.37
N ALA A 443 -2.02 -34.61 16.50
CA ALA A 443 -3.07 -35.17 15.64
C ALA A 443 -4.30 -34.28 15.33
N ALA A 444 -4.55 -33.22 16.12
CA ALA A 444 -5.63 -32.26 15.87
C ALA A 444 -5.36 -31.32 14.66
N ASN A 445 -4.11 -31.12 14.25
CA ASN A 445 -3.75 -30.27 13.10
C ASN A 445 -3.57 -31.09 11.79
N ASN A 446 -3.77 -32.41 11.86
CA ASN A 446 -3.71 -33.33 10.73
C ASN A 446 -4.95 -33.29 9.82
N VAL A 447 -5.97 -32.51 10.20
CA VAL A 447 -7.22 -32.37 9.46
C VAL A 447 -7.53 -30.88 9.32
N ALA A 448 -7.82 -30.46 8.09
CA ALA A 448 -8.32 -29.13 7.79
C ALA A 448 -9.64 -29.22 7.04
N GLU A 449 -10.62 -28.44 7.49
CA GLU A 449 -11.95 -28.33 6.89
C GLU A 449 -12.11 -26.92 6.31
N LEU A 450 -12.56 -26.84 5.06
CA LEU A 450 -12.93 -25.58 4.41
C LEU A 450 -14.43 -25.59 4.14
N HIS A 451 -15.11 -24.57 4.66
CA HIS A 451 -16.53 -24.33 4.45
C HIS A 451 -16.66 -23.10 3.54
N GLN A 452 -16.63 -23.30 2.23
CA GLN A 452 -16.65 -22.20 1.28
C GLN A 452 -18.08 -21.81 0.95
N VAL A 453 -18.46 -20.58 1.31
CA VAL A 453 -19.78 -20.03 0.95
C VAL A 453 -19.78 -19.66 -0.52
N MET A 454 -20.79 -20.13 -1.24
CA MET A 454 -21.02 -19.79 -2.64
C MET A 454 -21.52 -18.35 -2.75
N VAL A 455 -20.83 -17.56 -3.56
CA VAL A 455 -21.12 -16.15 -3.83
C VAL A 455 -21.36 -15.95 -5.32
N SER A 456 -22.04 -14.86 -5.66
CA SER A 456 -22.21 -14.40 -7.04
C SER A 456 -22.01 -12.89 -7.09
N ALA A 457 -21.73 -12.34 -8.27
CA ALA A 457 -21.89 -10.90 -8.46
C ALA A 457 -23.36 -10.55 -8.15
N GLN A 458 -23.58 -9.83 -7.07
CA GLN A 458 -24.92 -9.43 -6.64
C GLN A 458 -25.42 -8.36 -7.62
N ASP A 459 -26.69 -8.44 -8.02
CA ASP A 459 -27.32 -7.36 -8.79
C ASP A 459 -27.28 -6.10 -7.92
N PRO A 460 -26.69 -4.98 -8.39
CA PRO A 460 -26.68 -3.72 -7.64
C PRO A 460 -28.10 -3.19 -7.40
N ASN A 461 -29.09 -3.75 -8.11
CA ASN A 461 -30.51 -3.60 -7.86
C ASN A 461 -31.01 -4.65 -6.85
N ASP A 462 -31.09 -4.29 -5.57
CA ASP A 462 -31.43 -5.23 -4.50
C ASP A 462 -32.53 -4.71 -3.56
N LYS A 463 -33.08 -5.63 -2.76
CA LYS A 463 -34.05 -5.35 -1.70
C LYS A 463 -33.64 -6.07 -0.43
N THR A 464 -33.63 -5.31 0.67
CA THR A 464 -33.20 -5.78 1.99
C THR A 464 -34.23 -5.44 3.06
N CYS A 465 -34.55 -6.42 3.90
CA CYS A 465 -35.26 -6.20 5.16
C CYS A 465 -34.23 -5.79 6.23
N VAL A 466 -34.36 -4.59 6.79
CA VAL A 466 -33.34 -4.02 7.69
C VAL A 466 -33.27 -4.77 9.03
N GLU A 467 -34.39 -5.35 9.46
CA GLU A 467 -34.45 -6.19 10.67
C GLU A 467 -33.72 -7.53 10.51
N GLY A 468 -33.31 -7.88 9.28
CA GLY A 468 -32.55 -9.09 8.98
C GLY A 468 -33.43 -10.30 8.64
N GLY A 469 -32.80 -11.49 8.66
CA GLY A 469 -33.44 -12.75 8.25
C GLY A 469 -34.48 -13.31 9.23
N SER A 470 -34.63 -12.71 10.42
CA SER A 470 -35.68 -13.09 11.37
C SER A 470 -36.06 -11.94 12.30
N ILE A 471 -37.29 -11.96 12.80
CA ILE A 471 -37.77 -11.05 13.85
C ILE A 471 -38.25 -11.82 15.07
N ALA A 472 -38.14 -11.24 16.27
CA ALA A 472 -38.64 -11.87 17.48
C ALA A 472 -40.18 -11.88 17.51
N VAL A 473 -40.77 -12.89 18.14
CA VAL A 473 -42.24 -13.05 18.22
C VAL A 473 -42.94 -11.84 18.83
N ASN A 474 -42.29 -11.13 19.75
CA ASN A 474 -42.83 -9.90 20.35
C ASN A 474 -42.78 -8.67 19.42
N GLN A 475 -42.12 -8.77 18.26
CA GLN A 475 -42.06 -7.75 17.21
C GLN A 475 -43.09 -8.02 16.09
N VAL A 476 -43.83 -9.14 16.15
CA VAL A 476 -44.94 -9.41 15.24
C VAL A 476 -46.06 -8.39 15.46
N GLY A 477 -46.49 -7.72 14.39
CA GLY A 477 -47.41 -6.58 14.45
C GLY A 477 -46.71 -5.22 14.49
N ASP A 478 -45.39 -5.17 14.70
CA ASP A 478 -44.60 -3.94 14.63
C ASP A 478 -44.16 -3.61 13.19
N PHE A 479 -43.50 -2.47 13.03
CA PHE A 479 -42.92 -2.04 11.77
C PHE A 479 -41.67 -2.83 11.44
N VAL A 480 -41.56 -3.24 10.18
CA VAL A 480 -40.31 -3.61 9.52
C VAL A 480 -39.94 -2.56 8.48
N HIS A 481 -38.67 -2.45 8.17
CA HIS A 481 -38.11 -1.49 7.25
C HIS A 481 -37.52 -2.20 6.03
N TYR A 482 -37.81 -1.66 4.85
CA TYR A 482 -37.30 -2.15 3.58
C TYR A 482 -36.48 -1.08 2.90
N LEU A 483 -35.24 -1.44 2.57
CA LEU A 483 -34.36 -0.67 1.70
C LEU A 483 -34.32 -1.35 0.33
N ILE A 484 -34.63 -0.61 -0.72
CA ILE A 484 -34.43 -1.04 -2.11
C ILE A 484 -33.35 -0.15 -2.71
N ARG A 485 -32.28 -0.74 -3.24
CA ARG A 485 -31.25 -0.02 -4.00
C ARG A 485 -31.41 -0.31 -5.48
N PHE A 486 -30.99 0.65 -6.29
CA PHE A 486 -31.02 0.52 -7.75
C PHE A 486 -29.85 1.26 -8.36
N GLU A 487 -29.34 0.74 -9.47
CA GLU A 487 -28.20 1.29 -10.20
C GLU A 487 -28.46 1.17 -11.70
N ASN A 488 -28.23 2.27 -12.42
CA ASN A 488 -28.39 2.29 -13.87
C ASN A 488 -27.13 1.74 -14.56
N LEU A 489 -27.20 0.46 -14.96
CA LEU A 489 -26.16 -0.24 -15.72
C LEU A 489 -26.24 0.01 -17.25
N GLY A 490 -27.07 0.96 -17.68
CA GLY A 490 -27.22 1.35 -19.07
C GLY A 490 -25.99 2.09 -19.62
N THR A 491 -26.13 2.67 -20.81
CA THR A 491 -25.08 3.50 -21.45
C THR A 491 -25.50 4.96 -21.61
N TRP A 492 -26.58 5.36 -20.96
CA TRP A 492 -27.15 6.71 -20.97
C TRP A 492 -27.90 6.98 -19.65
N PRO A 493 -27.99 8.25 -19.18
CA PRO A 493 -28.70 8.55 -17.95
C PRO A 493 -30.19 8.21 -18.05
N ALA A 494 -30.72 7.51 -17.04
CA ALA A 494 -32.13 7.20 -16.93
C ALA A 494 -32.88 8.43 -16.43
N GLN A 495 -33.80 8.95 -17.24
CA GLN A 495 -34.51 10.18 -16.87
C GLN A 495 -35.50 9.93 -15.73
N ASN A 496 -36.20 8.80 -15.76
CA ASN A 496 -37.17 8.40 -14.75
C ASN A 496 -36.85 7.00 -14.23
N VAL A 497 -37.02 6.78 -12.93
CA VAL A 497 -36.93 5.45 -12.32
C VAL A 497 -38.21 5.16 -11.55
N THR A 498 -38.81 3.99 -11.77
CA THR A 498 -39.98 3.54 -10.99
C THR A 498 -39.62 2.26 -10.25
N VAL A 499 -39.72 2.29 -8.92
CA VAL A 499 -39.59 1.10 -8.07
C VAL A 499 -41.00 0.61 -7.72
N SER A 500 -41.39 -0.56 -8.20
CA SER A 500 -42.71 -1.16 -8.04
C SER A 500 -42.65 -2.38 -7.13
N ASP A 501 -43.51 -2.44 -6.13
CA ASP A 501 -43.55 -3.49 -5.11
C ASP A 501 -44.99 -4.01 -4.93
N ILE A 502 -45.16 -5.34 -4.99
CA ILE A 502 -46.45 -5.99 -4.76
C ILE A 502 -46.48 -6.54 -3.33
N ILE A 503 -47.22 -5.87 -2.47
CA ILE A 503 -47.27 -6.21 -1.04
C ILE A 503 -48.23 -7.39 -0.80
N ASP A 504 -47.76 -8.41 -0.09
CA ASP A 504 -48.63 -9.46 0.43
C ASP A 504 -49.48 -8.94 1.61
N THR A 505 -50.71 -8.56 1.31
CA THR A 505 -51.65 -8.03 2.31
C THR A 505 -52.11 -9.05 3.38
N ALA A 506 -51.86 -10.34 3.17
CA ALA A 506 -52.07 -11.36 4.21
C ALA A 506 -50.99 -11.31 5.29
N LYS A 507 -49.78 -10.84 4.94
CA LYS A 507 -48.62 -10.73 5.83
C LYS A 507 -48.37 -9.30 6.31
N TYR A 508 -48.83 -8.30 5.57
CA TYR A 508 -48.63 -6.89 5.89
C TYR A 508 -49.92 -6.06 5.94
N ASP A 509 -49.90 -4.99 6.72
CA ASP A 509 -50.91 -3.95 6.67
C ASP A 509 -50.47 -2.79 5.79
N ILE A 510 -50.86 -2.82 4.51
CA ILE A 510 -50.48 -1.81 3.53
C ILE A 510 -50.93 -0.38 3.89
N SER A 511 -51.99 -0.23 4.69
CA SER A 511 -52.44 1.10 5.14
C SER A 511 -51.42 1.81 6.03
N THR A 512 -50.46 1.06 6.57
CA THR A 512 -49.39 1.57 7.43
C THR A 512 -48.10 1.89 6.67
N LEU A 513 -48.04 1.59 5.37
CA LEU A 513 -46.85 1.84 4.56
C LEU A 513 -46.51 3.33 4.58
N THR A 514 -45.29 3.63 5.03
CA THR A 514 -44.80 4.99 5.15
C THR A 514 -43.43 5.09 4.47
N PRO A 515 -43.27 5.84 3.37
CA PRO A 515 -41.94 6.17 2.84
C PRO A 515 -41.17 6.99 3.86
N LEU A 516 -39.87 6.73 4.00
CA LEU A 516 -39.00 7.37 4.98
C LEU A 516 -37.94 8.24 4.34
N ASP A 517 -37.25 7.72 3.33
CA ASP A 517 -36.17 8.43 2.64
C ASP A 517 -35.92 7.86 1.24
N GLY A 518 -35.18 8.58 0.41
CA GLY A 518 -34.72 8.11 -0.90
C GLY A 518 -33.58 8.95 -1.44
N SER A 519 -32.77 8.37 -2.33
CA SER A 519 -31.60 9.06 -2.91
C SER A 519 -31.95 10.33 -3.69
N HIS A 520 -33.18 10.41 -4.22
CA HIS A 520 -33.70 11.51 -5.00
C HIS A 520 -35.15 11.82 -4.60
N PRO A 521 -35.70 12.99 -4.96
CA PRO A 521 -37.12 13.27 -4.77
C PRO A 521 -38.01 12.25 -5.50
N PHE A 522 -39.04 11.75 -4.82
CA PHE A 522 -39.99 10.79 -5.41
C PHE A 522 -41.44 11.04 -4.97
N HIS A 523 -42.36 10.45 -5.70
CA HIS A 523 -43.77 10.34 -5.35
C HIS A 523 -44.15 8.89 -5.08
N THR A 524 -44.91 8.63 -4.01
CA THR A 524 -45.43 7.29 -3.73
C THR A 524 -46.86 7.17 -4.22
N ARG A 525 -47.15 6.11 -4.98
CA ARG A 525 -48.49 5.74 -5.43
C ARG A 525 -48.82 4.34 -4.94
N ILE A 526 -49.98 4.18 -4.29
CA ILE A 526 -50.54 2.86 -3.99
C ILE A 526 -51.76 2.65 -4.88
N SER A 527 -51.75 1.59 -5.68
CA SER A 527 -52.79 1.25 -6.65
C SER A 527 -53.18 -0.22 -6.54
N ALA A 528 -54.32 -0.58 -7.16
CA ALA A 528 -54.84 -1.96 -7.19
C ALA A 528 -54.97 -2.65 -5.80
N GLY A 529 -54.99 -1.89 -4.71
CA GLY A 529 -55.13 -2.39 -3.33
C GLY A 529 -53.84 -2.92 -2.70
N ASN A 530 -52.85 -3.33 -3.48
CA ASN A 530 -51.60 -3.90 -2.95
C ASN A 530 -50.32 -3.56 -3.74
N LYS A 531 -50.40 -2.78 -4.82
CA LYS A 531 -49.25 -2.35 -5.61
C LYS A 531 -48.75 -1.00 -5.13
N VAL A 532 -47.51 -0.93 -4.71
CA VAL A 532 -46.81 0.29 -4.26
C VAL A 532 -45.80 0.68 -5.32
N GLU A 533 -45.77 1.95 -5.70
CA GLU A 533 -44.84 2.47 -6.69
C GLU A 533 -44.17 3.72 -6.14
N PHE A 534 -42.84 3.76 -6.17
CA PHE A 534 -42.02 4.94 -5.88
C PHE A 534 -41.52 5.49 -7.22
N LEU A 535 -42.00 6.70 -7.56
CA LEU A 535 -41.82 7.33 -8.86
C LEU A 535 -40.77 8.44 -8.72
N PHE A 536 -39.58 8.20 -9.25
CA PHE A 536 -38.48 9.16 -9.35
C PHE A 536 -38.50 9.80 -10.73
N GLU A 537 -39.02 11.03 -10.83
CA GLU A 537 -39.21 11.71 -12.10
C GLU A 537 -38.11 12.75 -12.36
N ASN A 538 -37.54 12.76 -13.57
CA ASN A 538 -36.49 13.68 -14.01
C ASN A 538 -35.24 13.69 -13.12
N ILE A 539 -34.83 12.53 -12.62
CA ILE A 539 -33.63 12.43 -11.79
C ILE A 539 -32.34 12.38 -12.60
N TYR A 540 -32.41 12.01 -13.89
CA TYR A 540 -31.25 11.85 -14.76
C TYR A 540 -30.15 11.01 -14.09
N LEU A 541 -30.54 9.84 -13.57
CA LEU A 541 -29.62 8.94 -12.89
C LEU A 541 -28.51 8.54 -13.86
N ASP A 542 -27.27 8.84 -13.52
CA ASP A 542 -26.10 8.64 -14.39
C ASP A 542 -25.91 7.15 -14.72
N PHE A 543 -24.95 6.83 -15.60
CA PHE A 543 -24.55 5.46 -15.95
C PHE A 543 -23.07 5.19 -15.63
N GLN A 544 -22.39 6.16 -15.01
CA GLN A 544 -21.04 6.01 -14.47
C GLN A 544 -21.14 5.48 -13.04
N ASP A 545 -20.41 4.39 -12.79
CA ASP A 545 -20.38 3.59 -11.54
C ASP A 545 -20.15 4.45 -10.27
N ASP A 546 -19.38 5.54 -10.39
CA ASP A 546 -19.06 6.40 -9.25
C ASP A 546 -20.26 7.22 -8.71
N TYR A 547 -21.36 7.37 -9.48
CA TYR A 547 -22.44 8.33 -9.18
C TYR A 547 -23.87 7.86 -9.54
N ASN A 548 -24.06 6.62 -9.98
CA ASN A 548 -25.35 6.10 -10.48
C ASN A 548 -26.16 5.31 -9.43
N ASP A 549 -25.74 5.34 -8.16
CA ASP A 549 -26.43 4.71 -7.04
C ASP A 549 -27.73 5.42 -6.66
N GLY A 550 -28.81 4.65 -6.56
CA GLY A 550 -30.09 5.10 -6.05
C GLY A 550 -30.69 4.18 -5.00
N TYR A 551 -31.60 4.72 -4.16
CA TYR A 551 -32.31 3.93 -3.17
C TYR A 551 -33.67 4.52 -2.77
N VAL A 552 -34.53 3.67 -2.21
CA VAL A 552 -35.74 4.06 -1.46
C VAL A 552 -35.85 3.26 -0.17
N LEU A 553 -36.17 3.94 0.94
CA LEU A 553 -36.39 3.38 2.25
C LEU A 553 -37.84 3.62 2.68
N PHE A 554 -38.54 2.57 3.10
CA PHE A 554 -39.88 2.67 3.65
C PHE A 554 -40.08 1.70 4.82
N LYS A 555 -41.15 1.91 5.59
CA LYS A 555 -41.58 0.97 6.64
C LYS A 555 -43.03 0.55 6.46
N ILE A 556 -43.35 -0.65 6.92
CA ILE A 556 -44.70 -1.23 6.89
C ILE A 556 -44.88 -2.16 8.10
N ARG A 557 -46.09 -2.22 8.67
CA ARG A 557 -46.38 -3.16 9.76
C ARG A 557 -46.65 -4.56 9.22
N THR A 558 -46.07 -5.54 9.91
CA THR A 558 -46.48 -6.94 9.78
C THR A 558 -47.89 -7.14 10.37
N ARG A 559 -48.61 -8.17 9.94
CA ARG A 559 -49.90 -8.52 10.51
C ARG A 559 -49.68 -9.21 11.87
N PRO A 560 -50.50 -8.92 12.90
CA PRO A 560 -50.40 -9.59 14.20
C PRO A 560 -50.80 -11.08 14.14
N THR A 561 -51.26 -11.56 12.98
CA THR A 561 -51.68 -12.94 12.75
C THR A 561 -50.54 -13.87 12.35
N LEU A 562 -49.31 -13.36 12.21
CA LEU A 562 -48.14 -14.21 11.92
C LEU A 562 -47.80 -15.09 13.12
N VAL A 563 -47.39 -16.33 12.85
CA VAL A 563 -46.99 -17.32 13.86
C VAL A 563 -45.53 -17.72 13.69
N VAL A 564 -44.96 -18.41 14.69
CA VAL A 564 -43.57 -18.89 14.63
C VAL A 564 -43.34 -19.75 13.39
N ASN A 565 -42.27 -19.48 12.64
CA ASN A 565 -41.88 -20.09 11.36
C ASN A 565 -42.68 -19.62 10.13
N ASP A 566 -43.54 -18.60 10.25
CA ASP A 566 -44.12 -17.95 9.07
C ASP A 566 -43.05 -17.14 8.34
N VAL A 567 -42.70 -17.57 7.14
CA VAL A 567 -41.84 -16.78 6.26
C VAL A 567 -42.67 -15.72 5.54
N PHE A 568 -42.18 -14.49 5.48
CA PHE A 568 -42.71 -13.47 4.60
C PHE A 568 -41.64 -12.97 3.64
N GLU A 569 -42.00 -12.99 2.36
CA GLU A 569 -41.09 -12.69 1.27
C GLU A 569 -41.55 -11.44 0.55
N ASN A 570 -40.60 -10.65 0.08
CA ASN A 570 -40.92 -9.44 -0.66
C ASN A 570 -39.87 -9.16 -1.75
N LYS A 571 -40.31 -8.77 -2.94
CA LYS A 571 -39.47 -8.44 -4.11
C LYS A 571 -39.96 -7.17 -4.79
N ALA A 572 -39.11 -6.48 -5.53
CA ALA A 572 -39.50 -5.28 -6.27
C ALA A 572 -39.03 -5.35 -7.73
N ASP A 573 -39.76 -4.67 -8.59
CA ASP A 573 -39.46 -4.45 -10.00
C ASP A 573 -38.99 -3.01 -10.18
N ILE A 574 -37.81 -2.80 -10.77
CA ILE A 574 -37.21 -1.48 -11.00
C ILE A 574 -37.23 -1.19 -12.51
N TYR A 575 -37.93 -0.13 -12.90
CA TYR A 575 -38.05 0.31 -14.29
C TYR A 575 -37.18 1.54 -14.51
N PHE A 576 -36.25 1.46 -15.46
CA PHE A 576 -35.50 2.60 -15.97
C PHE A 576 -36.18 3.12 -17.25
N ASP A 577 -36.74 4.32 -17.19
CA ASP A 577 -37.59 4.91 -18.22
C ASP A 577 -38.72 3.97 -18.69
N TYR A 578 -38.70 3.55 -19.95
CA TYR A 578 -39.72 2.68 -20.56
C TYR A 578 -39.20 1.24 -20.81
N ASN A 579 -38.09 0.87 -20.17
CA ASN A 579 -37.50 -0.46 -20.31
C ASN A 579 -38.27 -1.51 -19.50
N LEU A 580 -37.99 -2.78 -19.81
CA LEU A 580 -38.43 -3.90 -18.98
C LEU A 580 -37.81 -3.79 -17.57
N PRO A 581 -38.51 -4.26 -16.53
CA PRO A 581 -38.03 -4.12 -15.16
C PRO A 581 -36.83 -5.02 -14.89
N VAL A 582 -35.90 -4.49 -14.10
CA VAL A 582 -34.90 -5.27 -13.37
C VAL A 582 -35.54 -5.72 -12.07
N VAL A 583 -35.60 -7.04 -11.84
CA VAL A 583 -36.24 -7.63 -10.67
C VAL A 583 -35.19 -7.80 -9.57
N THR A 584 -35.45 -7.26 -8.39
CA THR A 584 -34.52 -7.41 -7.24
C THR A 584 -34.43 -8.87 -6.79
N ASN A 585 -33.45 -9.17 -5.95
CA ASN A 585 -33.51 -10.37 -5.10
C ASN A 585 -34.82 -10.40 -4.26
N THR A 586 -35.18 -11.58 -3.77
CA THR A 586 -36.29 -11.74 -2.83
C THR A 586 -35.76 -11.54 -1.40
N ALA A 587 -36.27 -10.53 -0.70
CA ALA A 587 -36.01 -10.34 0.72
C ALA A 587 -36.91 -11.28 1.52
N SER A 588 -36.34 -12.13 2.36
CA SER A 588 -37.04 -13.13 3.17
C SER A 588 -36.73 -12.94 4.65
N THR A 589 -37.77 -12.95 5.48
CA THR A 589 -37.66 -12.84 6.94
C THR A 589 -38.59 -13.89 7.57
N VAL A 590 -38.08 -14.56 8.61
CA VAL A 590 -38.74 -15.64 9.37
C VAL A 590 -39.32 -15.14 10.69
#